data_AF-A0A364K6V9-F1
#
_entry.id   AF-A0A364K6V9-F1
#
_cell.length_a   1.000
_cell.length_b   1.000
_cell.length_c   1.000
_cell.angle_alpha   90.00
_cell.angle_beta   90.00
_cell.angle_gamma   90.00
#
_symmetry.space_group_name_H-M   'P 1'
#
loop_
_entity.id
_entity.type
_entity.pdbx_description
1 polymer ?
#
loop_
_entity_poly.entity_id
_entity_poly.type
_entity_poly.pdbx_seq_one_letter_code
_entity_poly.pdbx_strand_id
1 'polypeptide(L)' 'MTNCFTPGTLIKTAEGEKKIEDIKVGDKVLAKDEKTEKQEYKEVVQLFRKFTISMSAKKSSKLPMSIPID' A
#
# COMPACT_ATOMS: atom_id res chain seq x y z
N MET A 1 -10.30 -13.01 4.85
CA MET A 1 -10.64 -11.58 4.74
C MET A 1 -9.63 -10.92 3.82
N THR A 2 -10.07 -10.00 2.97
CA THR A 2 -9.19 -9.30 2.02
C THR A 2 -9.01 -7.87 2.50
N ASN A 3 -7.85 -7.57 3.10
CA ASN A 3 -7.48 -6.21 3.50
C ASN A 3 -6.97 -5.44 2.28
N CYS A 4 -7.90 -4.88 1.52
CA CYS A 4 -7.62 -3.94 0.43
C CYS A 4 -8.38 -2.64 0.68
N PHE A 5 -7.74 -1.52 0.31
CA PHE A 5 -8.42 -0.23 0.29
C PHE A 5 -9.41 -0.16 -0.88
N THR A 6 -10.46 0.64 -0.72
CA THR A 6 -11.38 0.94 -1.81
C THR A 6 -10.65 1.79 -2.87
N PRO A 7 -10.92 1.56 -4.16
CA PRO A 7 -10.38 2.39 -5.23
C PRO A 7 -10.78 3.87 -5.03
N GLY A 8 -9.92 4.79 -5.46
CA GLY A 8 -10.10 6.22 -5.22
C GLY A 8 -9.79 6.72 -3.81
N THR A 9 -9.43 5.85 -2.84
CA THR A 9 -8.96 6.29 -1.52
C THR A 9 -7.73 7.19 -1.67
N LEU A 10 -7.77 8.38 -1.07
CA LEU A 10 -6.66 9.33 -1.07
C LEU A 10 -5.69 9.00 0.06
N ILE A 11 -4.42 8.89 -0.30
CA ILE A 11 -3.30 8.65 0.61
C ILE A 11 -2.46 9.92 0.67
N LYS A 12 -2.16 10.37 1.89
CA LYS A 12 -1.27 11.51 2.11
C LYS A 12 0.16 11.11 1.79
N THR A 13 0.76 11.77 0.81
CA THR A 13 2.16 11.62 0.42
C THR A 13 2.93 12.91 0.69
N ALA A 14 4.26 12.84 0.66
CA ALA A 14 5.11 14.03 0.81
C ALA A 14 4.87 15.09 -0.28
N GLU A 15 4.35 14.69 -1.44
CA GLU A 15 4.04 15.57 -2.57
C GLU A 15 2.57 16.03 -2.61
N GLY A 16 1.75 15.59 -1.64
CA GLY A 16 0.31 15.86 -1.57
C GLY A 16 -0.53 14.59 -1.55
N GLU A 17 -1.84 14.71 -1.78
CA GLU A 17 -2.74 13.56 -1.78
C GLU A 17 -2.69 12.82 -3.12
N LYS A 18 -2.48 11.51 -3.07
CA LYS A 18 -2.42 10.64 -4.25
C LYS A 18 -3.37 9.46 -4.05
N LYS A 19 -4.08 9.03 -5.09
CA LYS A 19 -4.99 7.87 -4.98
C LYS A 19 -4.19 6.60 -4.72
N ILE A 20 -4.75 5.66 -3.97
CA ILE A 20 -4.10 4.38 -3.62
C ILE A 20 -3.66 3.57 -4.85
N GLU A 21 -4.35 3.71 -5.97
CA GLU A 21 -4.04 3.03 -7.24
C GLU A 21 -2.81 3.64 -7.95
N ASP A 22 -2.53 4.92 -7.71
CA ASP A 22 -1.44 5.69 -8.30
C ASP A 22 -0.14 5.63 -7.48
N ILE A 23 -0.18 5.13 -6.23
CA ILE A 23 0.99 4.96 -5.36
C ILE A 23 1.96 3.93 -5.97
N LYS A 24 3.27 4.26 -5.93
CA LYS A 24 4.36 3.44 -6.44
C LYS A 24 5.36 3.10 -5.33
N VAL A 25 6.19 2.09 -5.57
CA VAL A 25 7.36 1.82 -4.72
C VAL A 25 8.29 3.04 -4.79
N GLY A 26 8.75 3.51 -3.64
CA GLY A 26 9.52 4.75 -3.49
C GLY A 26 8.69 6.00 -3.15
N ASP A 27 7.35 5.96 -3.30
CA ASP A 27 6.52 7.07 -2.81
C ASP A 27 6.61 7.18 -1.28
N LYS A 28 6.72 8.41 -0.77
CA LYS A 28 6.72 8.68 0.67
C LYS A 28 5.30 8.92 1.14
N VAL A 29 4.74 7.98 1.91
CA VAL A 29 3.37 8.02 2.43
C VAL A 29 3.36 8.25 3.93
N LEU A 30 2.35 8.95 4.44
CA LEU A 30 2.19 9.17 5.87
C LEU A 30 1.83 7.85 6.57
N ALA A 31 2.76 7.33 7.36
CA ALA A 31 2.59 6.12 8.16
C ALA A 31 2.51 6.47 9.65
N LYS A 32 1.61 5.82 10.38
CA LYS A 32 1.57 5.90 11.85
C LYS A 32 2.34 4.71 12.42
N ASP A 33 3.26 4.99 13.32
CA ASP A 33 3.95 3.99 14.13
C ASP A 33 3.02 3.53 15.26
N GLU A 34 2.79 2.22 15.38
CA GLU A 34 1.82 1.69 16.36
C GLU A 34 2.34 1.79 17.81
N LYS A 35 3.65 1.66 18.01
CA LYS A 35 4.27 1.67 19.35
C LYS A 35 4.36 3.07 19.93
N THR A 36 4.75 4.04 19.09
CA THR A 36 5.00 5.42 19.52
C THR A 36 3.85 6.37 19.21
N GLU A 37 2.85 5.91 18.47
CA GLU A 37 1.73 6.69 17.94
C GLU A 37 2.12 7.88 17.03
N LYS A 38 3.40 8.00 16.68
CA LYS A 38 3.91 9.09 15.83
C LYS A 38 3.60 8.84 14.37
N GLN A 39 3.30 9.90 13.64
CA GLN A 39 3.12 9.85 12.20
C GLN A 39 4.36 10.41 11.50
N GLU A 40 4.85 9.68 10.49
CA GLU A 40 6.01 10.08 9.69
C GLU A 40 5.85 9.62 8.24
N TYR A 41 6.45 10.36 7.31
CA TYR A 41 6.51 9.96 5.91
C TYR A 41 7.53 8.85 5.70
N LYS A 42 7.06 7.66 5.32
CA LYS A 42 7.89 6.49 5.03
C LYS A 42 7.76 6.08 3.57
N GLU A 43 8.86 5.56 3.03
CA GLU A 43 8.91 5.09 1.65
C GLU A 43 8.14 3.77 1.49
N VAL A 44 7.31 3.70 0.46
CA VAL A 44 6.62 2.48 0.09
C VAL A 44 7.63 1.51 -0.50
N VAL A 45 7.85 0.39 0.20
CA VAL A 45 8.77 -0.65 -0.27
C VAL A 45 8.06 -1.72 -1.11
N GLN A 46 6.74 -1.85 -0.98
CA GLN A 46 5.98 -2.93 -1.61
C GLN A 46 4.51 -2.56 -1.84
N LEU A 47 3.90 -3.12 -2.89
CA LEU A 47 2.51 -2.90 -3.28
C LEU A 47 1.74 -4.20 -3.44
N PHE A 48 0.45 -4.17 -3.10
CA PHE A 48 -0.45 -5.30 -3.24
C PHE A 48 -1.68 -4.92 -4.03
N ARG A 49 -1.85 -5.57 -5.17
CA ARG A 49 -3.01 -5.42 -6.02
C ARG A 49 -3.75 -6.73 -6.04
N LYS A 50 -4.95 -6.75 -5.45
CA LYS A 50 -5.84 -7.90 -5.54
C LYS A 50 -6.88 -7.60 -6.60
N PHE A 51 -6.91 -8.45 -7.61
CA PHE A 51 -7.94 -8.41 -8.64
C PHE A 51 -8.89 -9.57 -8.35
N THR A 52 -10.14 -9.25 -7.99
CA THR A 52 -11.18 -10.27 -7.91
C THR A 52 -11.64 -10.55 -9.33
N ILE A 53 -10.99 -11.50 -9.99
CA ILE A 53 -11.52 -12.08 -11.22
C ILE A 53 -12.53 -13.13 -10.80
N SER A 54 -13.82 -12.88 -11.01
CA SER A 54 -14.75 -13.97 -11.24
C SER A 54 -14.27 -14.69 -12.52
N MET A 55 -13.50 -15.77 -12.31
CA MET A 55 -12.92 -16.71 -13.28
C MET A 55 -11.74 -16.22 -14.15
N SER A 56 -10.67 -17.03 -14.08
CA SER A 56 -9.66 -17.34 -15.11
C SER A 56 -8.55 -16.33 -15.42
N ALA A 57 -7.36 -16.71 -14.96
CA ALA A 57 -6.03 -16.48 -15.53
C ALA A 57 -5.48 -15.04 -15.65
N LYS A 58 -4.51 -14.70 -14.79
CA LYS A 58 -3.12 -14.47 -15.22
C LYS A 58 -2.16 -14.38 -14.03
N LYS A 59 -1.05 -15.08 -14.21
CA LYS A 59 0.16 -15.13 -13.38
C LYS A 59 0.72 -13.72 -13.17
N SER A 60 0.93 -13.30 -11.92
CA SER A 60 1.93 -12.29 -11.58
C SER A 60 2.59 -12.66 -10.27
N SER A 61 3.78 -13.22 -10.42
CA SER A 61 4.72 -13.66 -9.41
C SER A 61 5.20 -12.54 -8.49
N LYS A 62 5.42 -12.91 -7.21
CA LYS A 62 6.25 -12.23 -6.16
C LYS A 62 5.66 -10.90 -5.64
N LEU A 63 5.52 -10.64 -4.34
CA LEU A 63 6.16 -11.17 -3.13
C LEU A 63 5.22 -11.05 -1.90
N PRO A 64 5.52 -11.76 -0.80
CA PRO A 64 4.78 -11.70 0.46
C PRO A 64 4.92 -10.35 1.19
N MET A 65 3.79 -9.88 1.72
CA MET A 65 3.65 -8.66 2.54
C MET A 65 4.14 -8.89 3.96
N SER A 66 5.44 -9.14 4.14
CA SER A 66 6.05 -9.05 5.47
C SER A 66 6.42 -7.59 5.69
N ILE A 67 5.64 -6.90 6.52
CA ILE A 67 6.09 -5.63 7.13
C ILE A 67 6.93 -6.08 8.34
N PRO A 68 8.28 -6.02 8.30
CA PRO A 68 9.05 -6.16 9.52
C PRO A 68 8.76 -4.92 10.36
N ILE A 69 7.97 -5.11 11.42
CA ILE A 69 7.86 -4.16 12.51
C ILE A 69 8.92 -4.61 13.51
N ASP A 70 10.12 -4.03 13.43
CA ASP A 70 11.07 -4.08 14.54
C ASP A 70 10.55 -3.28 15.74
#